data_AF-A0A2G6FFR8-F1
#
_entry.id   AF-A0A2G6FFR8-F1
#
_cell.length_a   1.000
_cell.length_b   1.000
_cell.length_c   1.000
_cell.angle_alpha   90.00
_cell.angle_beta   90.00
_cell.angle_gamma   90.00
#
_symmetry.space_group_name_H-M   'P 1'
#
loop_
_entity.id
_entity.type
_entity.pdbx_description
1 polymer ?
#
loop_
_entity_poly.entity_id
_entity_poly.type
_entity_poly.pdbx_seq_one_letter_code
_entity_poly.pdbx_strand_id
1 'polypeptide(L)'
;MRKLKFSPGVRSLALSLIALLLPVGAFGHSLYIQSGRHFVSSGKGTPLFFCYGHHIPVDDPVRREKLAWVKVFPPDGTSREIALRDGKSLHSYVILYEIPGTWVLAAETTPGFFTMWYDQKNRKRHSIKPMSTVADKASKVETSVRSSQWTKTYVTCERPSAKFPAHIGLPLEIVPARDVYGLKLNDKLEFQAYMDGKPYTGDGFYDATYNGFSPHAEDLYIPRTPVTGGKFEVDLAAAGRWYIRFFTKTDPPENLRSEFLKEKRTSTLVFELPGERKRPKADDH
;
A
#
# COMPACT_ATOMS: atom_id res chain seq x y z
N MET A 1 -43.00 40.75 -47.55
CA MET A 1 -43.98 39.64 -47.47
C MET A 1 -43.41 38.40 -48.17
N ARG A 2 -42.99 37.40 -47.40
CA ARG A 2 -42.92 35.98 -47.82
C ARG A 2 -42.73 35.15 -46.54
N LYS A 3 -43.81 34.51 -46.09
CA LYS A 3 -43.79 33.57 -44.96
C LYS A 3 -43.13 32.28 -45.44
N LEU A 4 -41.99 31.88 -44.88
CA LEU A 4 -41.49 30.52 -45.04
C LEU A 4 -42.30 29.59 -44.12
N LYS A 5 -42.93 28.59 -44.73
CA LYS A 5 -43.62 27.49 -44.06
C LYS A 5 -42.59 26.47 -43.57
N PHE A 6 -42.69 26.09 -42.30
CA PHE A 6 -42.03 24.89 -41.78
C PHE A 6 -42.70 23.64 -42.35
N SER A 7 -41.91 22.69 -42.87
CA SER A 7 -42.34 21.30 -43.05
C SER A 7 -41.77 20.45 -41.91
N PRO A 8 -42.55 19.52 -41.34
CA PRO A 8 -42.06 18.60 -40.31
C PRO A 8 -41.37 17.41 -40.99
N GLY A 9 -40.11 17.16 -40.65
CA GLY A 9 -39.35 16.10 -41.28
C GLY A 9 -38.13 15.68 -40.47
N VAL A 10 -38.31 14.60 -39.73
CA VAL A 10 -37.30 13.58 -39.40
C VAL A 10 -36.24 13.93 -38.34
N ARG A 11 -36.50 13.34 -37.17
CA ARG A 11 -35.58 12.81 -36.15
C ARG A 11 -34.11 12.65 -36.60
N SER A 12 -33.18 13.17 -35.81
CA SER A 12 -32.05 12.40 -35.28
C SER A 12 -31.37 13.17 -34.14
N LEU A 13 -31.69 12.78 -32.92
CA LEU A 13 -30.82 12.92 -31.76
C LEU A 13 -29.60 12.03 -32.00
N ALA A 14 -28.39 12.59 -31.94
CA ALA A 14 -27.18 11.84 -31.69
C ALA A 14 -26.24 12.67 -30.81
N LEU A 15 -26.59 12.81 -29.53
CA LEU A 15 -25.59 13.07 -28.50
C LEU A 15 -24.87 11.73 -28.26
N SER A 16 -23.72 11.54 -28.91
CA SER A 16 -22.80 10.46 -28.57
C SER A 16 -22.16 10.78 -27.22
N LEU A 17 -22.79 10.32 -26.14
CA LEU A 17 -22.21 10.28 -24.81
C LEU A 17 -21.15 9.17 -24.81
N ILE A 18 -19.89 9.52 -25.09
CA ILE A 18 -18.75 8.62 -24.85
C ILE A 18 -18.59 8.54 -23.34
N ALA A 19 -19.30 7.61 -22.72
CA ALA A 19 -19.00 7.18 -21.36
C ALA A 19 -17.63 6.51 -21.39
N LEU A 20 -16.60 7.20 -20.88
CA LEU A 20 -15.35 6.53 -20.49
C LEU A 20 -15.72 5.50 -19.42
N LEU A 21 -15.91 4.26 -19.85
CA LEU A 21 -15.88 3.09 -18.97
C LEU A 21 -14.44 2.97 -18.45
N LEU A 22 -14.12 3.72 -17.39
CA LEU A 22 -12.92 3.45 -16.61
C LEU A 22 -13.06 2.02 -16.09
N PRO A 23 -12.13 1.11 -16.45
CA PRO A 23 -12.21 -0.26 -15.99
C PRO A 23 -12.17 -0.24 -14.46
N VAL A 24 -13.24 -0.74 -13.82
CA VAL A 24 -13.29 -1.00 -12.39
C VAL A 24 -12.18 -1.99 -12.08
N GLY A 25 -11.06 -1.46 -11.59
CA GLY A 25 -9.91 -2.29 -11.26
C GLY A 25 -10.29 -3.21 -10.11
N ALA A 26 -10.01 -4.50 -10.24
CA ALA A 26 -9.98 -5.37 -9.07
C ALA A 26 -8.88 -4.82 -8.13
N PHE A 27 -9.30 -4.20 -7.03
CA PHE A 27 -8.41 -3.80 -5.96
C PHE A 27 -8.05 -5.05 -5.18
N GLY A 28 -6.76 -5.41 -5.17
CA GLY A 28 -6.25 -6.40 -4.23
C GLY A 28 -5.95 -5.69 -2.91
N HIS A 29 -6.34 -6.29 -1.80
CA HIS A 29 -6.09 -5.79 -0.44
C HIS A 29 -4.63 -5.36 -0.30
N SER A 30 -4.39 -4.25 0.39
CA SER A 30 -3.06 -3.78 0.74
C SER A 30 -2.73 -4.10 2.19
N LEU A 31 -1.57 -4.71 2.41
CA LEU A 31 -0.96 -4.87 3.73
C LEU A 31 -0.18 -3.60 4.04
N TYR A 32 -0.32 -3.09 5.27
CA TYR A 32 0.64 -2.17 5.86
C TYR A 32 0.72 -2.37 7.37
N ILE A 33 1.75 -1.79 7.96
CA ILE A 33 1.99 -1.83 9.39
C ILE A 33 2.25 -0.44 9.94
N GLN A 34 1.94 -0.24 11.21
CA GLN A 34 2.20 1.00 11.92
C GLN A 34 2.42 0.73 13.41
N SER A 35 3.04 1.68 14.09
CA SER A 35 3.28 1.61 15.53
C SER A 35 2.20 2.39 16.28
N GLY A 36 1.88 1.94 17.49
CA GLY A 36 1.00 2.67 18.41
C GLY A 36 1.55 4.07 18.72
N ARG A 37 2.87 4.23 18.70
CA ARG A 37 3.60 5.49 18.89
C ARG A 37 4.83 5.49 17.97
N HIS A 38 5.06 6.56 17.24
CA HIS A 38 6.24 6.69 16.38
C HIS A 38 7.41 7.40 17.08
N PHE A 39 7.16 7.99 18.24
CA PHE A 39 8.19 8.48 19.15
C PHE A 39 8.04 7.82 20.52
N VAL A 40 9.10 7.21 21.04
CA VAL A 40 9.10 6.45 22.30
C VAL A 40 10.33 6.76 23.12
N SER A 41 10.23 6.59 24.45
CA SER A 41 11.38 6.59 25.34
C SER A 41 11.97 5.20 25.45
N SER A 42 13.26 5.12 25.78
CA SER A 42 13.97 3.88 26.00
C SER A 42 13.33 3.06 27.13
N GLY A 43 13.29 1.74 26.95
CA GLY A 43 12.65 0.80 27.86
C GLY A 43 11.12 0.79 27.78
N LYS A 44 10.49 1.56 26.88
CA LYS A 44 9.04 1.52 26.68
C LYS A 44 8.67 0.56 25.55
N GLY A 45 7.59 -0.19 25.76
CA GLY A 45 6.96 -1.01 24.74
C GLY A 45 5.85 -0.26 24.02
N THR A 46 5.75 -0.41 22.70
CA THR A 46 4.58 0.04 21.93
C THR A 46 4.16 -1.02 20.91
N PRO A 47 2.85 -1.21 20.67
CA PRO A 47 2.39 -2.22 19.73
C PRO A 47 2.75 -1.84 18.28
N LEU A 48 3.39 -2.76 17.57
CA LEU A 48 3.30 -2.86 16.12
C LEU A 48 1.97 -3.53 15.77
N PHE A 49 1.19 -2.94 14.87
CA PHE A 49 -0.08 -3.51 14.43
C PHE A 49 -0.24 -3.50 12.91
N PHE A 50 -1.01 -4.47 12.43
CA PHE A 50 -1.23 -4.71 11.01
C PHE A 50 -2.57 -4.16 10.56
N CYS A 51 -2.62 -3.82 9.29
CA CYS A 51 -3.80 -3.36 8.60
C CYS A 51 -3.83 -4.00 7.22
N TYR A 52 -4.97 -4.55 6.83
CA TYR A 52 -5.09 -5.30 5.59
C TYR A 52 -6.47 -5.16 4.97
N GLY A 53 -6.55 -4.53 3.80
CA GLY A 53 -7.82 -4.33 3.14
C GLY A 53 -7.83 -3.09 2.25
N HIS A 54 -8.99 -2.46 2.19
CA HIS A 54 -9.30 -1.29 1.38
C HIS A 54 -9.59 -0.04 2.22
N HIS A 55 -9.82 -0.20 3.52
CA HIS A 55 -10.07 0.89 4.45
C HIS A 55 -8.82 1.23 5.27
N ILE A 56 -8.68 2.51 5.63
CA ILE A 56 -7.60 3.04 6.46
C ILE A 56 -8.24 3.68 7.72
N PRO A 57 -7.73 3.46 8.94
CA PRO A 57 -6.46 2.80 9.24
C PRO A 57 -6.54 1.30 9.51
N VAL A 58 -7.72 0.68 9.57
CA VAL A 58 -7.88 -0.76 9.86
C VAL A 58 -9.05 -1.29 9.03
N ASP A 59 -8.95 -2.55 8.61
CA ASP A 59 -9.98 -3.24 7.86
C ASP A 59 -10.02 -4.72 8.28
N ASP A 60 -9.69 -5.63 7.36
CA ASP A 60 -9.78 -7.06 7.56
C ASP A 60 -8.63 -7.63 8.41
N PRO A 61 -8.87 -8.73 9.16
CA PRO A 61 -7.80 -9.43 9.83
C PRO A 61 -6.93 -10.22 8.84
N VAL A 62 -5.65 -10.37 9.18
CA VAL A 62 -4.65 -11.11 8.39
C VAL A 62 -4.58 -12.55 8.88
N ARG A 63 -4.44 -13.49 7.95
CA ARG A 63 -4.17 -14.90 8.26
C ARG A 63 -2.67 -15.11 8.46
N ARG A 64 -2.27 -15.97 9.40
CA ARG A 64 -0.87 -16.35 9.63
C ARG A 64 -0.15 -16.73 8.34
N GLU A 65 -0.76 -17.55 7.49
CA GLU A 65 -0.16 -18.08 6.26
C GLU A 65 0.05 -16.99 5.20
N LYS A 66 -0.66 -15.86 5.33
CA LYS A 66 -0.48 -14.71 4.45
C LYS A 66 0.80 -13.95 4.77
N LEU A 67 1.36 -14.08 5.98
CA LEU A 67 2.61 -13.44 6.36
C LEU A 67 3.77 -14.42 6.16
N ALA A 68 4.79 -14.01 5.40
CA ALA A 68 6.03 -14.77 5.31
C ALA A 68 6.84 -14.57 6.60
N TRP A 69 7.08 -13.31 6.96
CA TRP A 69 7.81 -12.93 8.17
C TRP A 69 7.41 -11.52 8.64
N VAL A 70 7.76 -11.22 9.90
CA VAL A 70 7.73 -9.87 10.48
C VAL A 70 9.06 -9.65 11.17
N LYS A 71 9.78 -8.57 10.83
CA LYS A 71 11.13 -8.30 11.32
C LYS A 71 11.23 -6.92 11.95
N VAL A 72 12.12 -6.84 12.92
CA VAL A 72 12.50 -5.62 13.62
C VAL A 72 13.98 -5.38 13.38
N PHE A 73 14.32 -4.17 12.98
CA PHE A 73 15.68 -3.70 12.74
C PHE A 73 15.99 -2.59 13.76
N PRO A 74 16.77 -2.89 14.81
CA PRO A 74 17.23 -1.88 15.75
C PRO A 74 18.26 -0.92 15.12
N PRO A 75 18.55 0.22 15.77
CA PRO A 75 19.54 1.20 15.32
C PRO A 75 20.96 0.66 15.16
N ASP A 76 21.30 -0.44 15.81
CA ASP A 76 22.62 -1.09 15.74
C ASP A 76 22.84 -1.88 14.43
N GLY A 77 21.83 -1.95 13.56
CA GLY A 77 21.90 -2.64 12.27
C GLY A 77 21.66 -4.15 12.34
N THR A 78 21.37 -4.70 13.53
CA THR A 78 20.94 -6.09 13.66
C THR A 78 19.51 -6.27 13.12
N SER A 79 19.05 -7.51 13.04
CA SER A 79 17.63 -7.79 12.78
C SER A 79 17.17 -9.00 13.59
N ARG A 80 15.90 -8.97 13.99
CA ARG A 80 15.25 -10.12 14.63
C ARG A 80 13.88 -10.34 14.03
N GLU A 81 13.53 -11.61 13.85
CA GLU A 81 12.21 -12.01 13.39
C GLU A 81 11.25 -12.15 14.59
N ILE A 82 9.99 -11.81 14.36
CA ILE A 82 8.91 -11.94 15.34
C ILE A 82 8.18 -13.27 15.09
N ALA A 83 8.03 -14.05 16.16
CA ALA A 83 7.19 -15.24 16.12
C ALA A 83 5.73 -14.84 15.81
N LEU A 84 5.19 -15.40 14.73
CA LEU A 84 3.90 -14.99 14.21
C LEU A 84 2.76 -15.74 14.90
N ARG A 85 1.71 -15.02 15.26
CA ARG A 85 0.50 -15.59 15.88
C ARG A 85 -0.22 -16.48 14.88
N ASP A 86 -0.76 -17.59 15.37
CA ASP A 86 -1.57 -18.51 14.56
C ASP A 86 -2.95 -17.92 14.23
N GLY A 87 -3.57 -18.46 13.18
CA GLY A 87 -4.96 -18.16 12.81
C GLY A 87 -5.13 -16.83 12.05
N LYS A 88 -6.36 -16.30 12.06
CA LYS A 88 -6.74 -15.03 11.44
C LYS A 88 -6.96 -13.98 12.54
N SER A 89 -6.15 -12.92 12.57
CA SER A 89 -6.25 -11.87 13.59
C SER A 89 -5.85 -10.50 13.04
N LEU A 90 -6.01 -9.43 13.81
CA LEU A 90 -5.47 -8.11 13.44
C LEU A 90 -3.94 -8.05 13.49
N HIS A 91 -3.26 -9.10 13.96
CA HIS A 91 -1.81 -9.18 14.20
C HIS A 91 -1.25 -7.96 14.95
N SER A 92 -0.89 -8.15 16.21
CA SER A 92 -0.23 -7.11 17.00
C SER A 92 0.87 -7.69 17.89
N TYR A 93 1.99 -6.97 17.95
CA TYR A 93 3.21 -7.39 18.64
C TYR A 93 3.77 -6.22 19.42
N VAL A 94 3.99 -6.39 20.72
CA VAL A 94 4.65 -5.37 21.53
C VAL A 94 6.14 -5.38 21.20
N ILE A 95 6.66 -4.26 20.74
CA ILE A 95 8.08 -4.07 20.48
C ILE A 95 8.65 -3.24 21.64
N LEU A 96 9.72 -3.73 22.27
CA LEU A 96 10.48 -3.00 23.27
C LEU A 96 11.62 -2.25 22.58
N TYR A 97 11.78 -0.97 22.92
CA TYR A 97 12.77 -0.08 22.31
C TYR A 97 13.83 0.27 23.34
N GLU A 98 15.00 -0.36 23.26
CA GLU A 98 16.05 -0.23 24.29
C GLU A 98 17.24 0.61 23.83
N ILE A 99 17.39 0.75 22.51
CA ILE A 99 18.50 1.43 21.87
C ILE A 99 17.98 2.77 21.31
N PRO A 100 18.54 3.92 21.73
CA PRO A 100 18.24 5.21 21.13
C PRO A 100 18.57 5.21 19.63
N GLY A 101 17.66 5.76 18.83
CA GLY A 101 17.79 5.81 17.38
C GLY A 101 16.49 5.47 16.65
N THR A 102 16.59 5.39 15.34
CA THR A 102 15.50 5.01 14.44
C THR A 102 15.47 3.50 14.26
N TRP A 103 14.37 2.90 14.68
CA TRP A 103 14.03 1.50 14.45
C TRP A 103 13.21 1.37 13.16
N VAL A 104 13.43 0.29 12.42
CA VAL A 104 12.58 -0.09 11.28
C VAL A 104 11.82 -1.36 11.63
N LEU A 105 10.50 -1.33 11.44
CA LEU A 105 9.65 -2.51 11.54
C LEU A 105 9.21 -2.86 10.13
N ALA A 106 9.26 -4.12 9.76
CA ALA A 106 8.90 -4.56 8.41
C ALA A 106 8.14 -5.89 8.41
N ALA A 107 7.40 -6.12 7.34
CA ALA A 107 6.73 -7.39 7.10
C ALA A 107 6.67 -7.71 5.61
N GLU A 108 6.58 -9.00 5.32
CA GLU A 108 6.40 -9.53 3.97
C GLU A 108 5.23 -10.51 3.95
N THR A 109 4.45 -10.50 2.87
CA THR A 109 3.43 -11.51 2.64
C THR A 109 3.98 -12.72 1.89
N THR A 110 3.47 -13.91 2.20
CA THR A 110 3.48 -15.02 1.24
C THR A 110 2.72 -14.57 -0.02
N PRO A 111 3.31 -14.71 -1.23
CA PRO A 111 2.65 -14.36 -2.47
C PRO A 111 1.30 -15.06 -2.60
N GLY A 112 0.24 -14.31 -2.91
CA GLY A 112 -1.11 -14.84 -3.05
C GLY A 112 -1.61 -14.74 -4.48
N PHE A 113 -2.62 -15.54 -4.82
CA PHE A 113 -3.28 -15.49 -6.12
C PHE A 113 -4.71 -15.01 -5.97
N PHE A 114 -5.19 -14.28 -6.97
CA PHE A 114 -6.59 -13.95 -7.12
C PHE A 114 -6.98 -14.05 -8.57
N THR A 115 -7.95 -14.92 -8.87
CA THR A 115 -8.43 -15.17 -10.22
C THR A 115 -9.93 -14.94 -10.27
N MET A 116 -10.39 -14.07 -11.17
CA MET A 116 -11.81 -13.92 -11.53
C MET A 116 -12.04 -14.50 -12.92
N TRP A 117 -13.09 -15.29 -13.07
CA TRP A 117 -13.34 -16.07 -14.27
C TRP A 117 -14.84 -16.32 -14.46
N TYR A 118 -15.23 -16.71 -15.66
CA TYR A 118 -16.58 -17.12 -16.00
C TYR A 118 -16.60 -18.63 -16.21
N ASP A 119 -17.56 -19.32 -15.62
CA ASP A 119 -17.72 -20.77 -15.85
C ASP A 119 -18.37 -21.08 -17.20
N GLN A 120 -18.51 -22.37 -17.53
CA GLN A 120 -19.12 -22.82 -18.78
C GLN A 120 -20.60 -22.39 -18.95
N LYS A 121 -21.26 -21.95 -17.87
CA LYS A 121 -22.62 -21.40 -17.89
C LYS A 121 -22.62 -19.86 -17.87
N ASN A 122 -21.48 -19.25 -18.19
CA ASN A 122 -21.24 -17.79 -18.18
C ASN A 122 -21.50 -17.13 -16.82
N ARG A 123 -21.35 -17.86 -15.70
CA ARG A 123 -21.51 -17.29 -14.36
C ARG A 123 -20.16 -16.81 -13.84
N LYS A 124 -20.13 -15.59 -13.30
CA LYS A 124 -18.93 -15.00 -12.70
C LYS A 124 -18.52 -15.75 -11.41
N ARG A 125 -17.23 -16.02 -11.28
CA ARG A 125 -16.59 -16.74 -10.18
C ARG A 125 -15.30 -16.04 -9.78
N HIS A 126 -14.86 -16.29 -8.55
CA HIS A 126 -13.53 -15.89 -8.08
C HIS A 126 -12.89 -17.05 -7.31
N SER A 127 -11.56 -17.10 -7.30
CA SER A 127 -10.77 -18.04 -6.51
C SER A 127 -9.50 -17.38 -5.99
N ILE A 128 -9.09 -17.74 -4.77
CA ILE A 128 -7.79 -17.34 -4.20
C ILE A 128 -6.76 -18.41 -4.58
N LYS A 129 -6.63 -18.65 -5.90
CA LYS A 129 -5.77 -19.69 -6.49
C LYS A 129 -5.28 -19.24 -7.88
N PRO A 130 -4.17 -19.81 -8.38
CA PRO A 130 -3.71 -19.58 -9.76
C PRO A 130 -4.79 -19.91 -10.80
N MET A 131 -4.73 -19.28 -11.98
CA MET A 131 -5.73 -19.53 -13.03
C MET A 131 -5.65 -20.93 -13.63
N SER A 132 -4.49 -21.58 -13.57
CA SER A 132 -4.30 -22.99 -13.94
C SER A 132 -5.30 -23.92 -13.23
N THR A 133 -5.64 -23.62 -11.96
CA THR A 133 -6.55 -24.42 -11.13
C THR A 133 -8.02 -24.37 -11.56
N VAL A 134 -8.37 -23.46 -12.47
CA VAL A 134 -9.73 -23.29 -12.99
C VAL A 134 -9.82 -23.47 -14.51
N ALA A 135 -8.72 -23.84 -15.16
CA ALA A 135 -8.62 -23.91 -16.62
C ALA A 135 -9.62 -24.88 -17.26
N ASP A 136 -9.93 -25.99 -16.57
CA ASP A 136 -10.90 -27.00 -16.99
C ASP A 136 -12.37 -26.54 -16.86
N LYS A 137 -12.63 -25.60 -15.94
CA LYS A 137 -13.99 -25.14 -15.59
C LYS A 137 -14.32 -23.79 -16.20
N ALA A 138 -13.32 -23.01 -16.57
CA ALA A 138 -13.47 -21.65 -17.06
C ALA A 138 -13.76 -21.62 -18.57
N SER A 139 -14.79 -20.87 -18.95
CA SER A 139 -14.97 -20.45 -20.35
C SER A 139 -14.11 -19.23 -20.68
N LYS A 140 -13.83 -18.39 -19.68
CA LYS A 140 -12.98 -17.19 -19.80
C LYS A 140 -12.36 -16.81 -18.45
N VAL A 141 -11.08 -16.46 -18.46
CA VAL A 141 -10.43 -15.77 -17.32
C VAL A 141 -10.54 -14.25 -17.54
N GLU A 142 -11.13 -13.54 -16.59
CA GLU A 142 -11.31 -12.08 -16.64
C GLU A 142 -10.07 -11.37 -16.08
N THR A 143 -9.58 -11.84 -14.93
CA THR A 143 -8.33 -11.37 -14.34
C THR A 143 -7.68 -12.52 -13.57
N SER A 144 -6.35 -12.56 -13.57
CA SER A 144 -5.59 -13.42 -12.67
C SER A 144 -4.32 -12.71 -12.26
N VAL A 145 -4.16 -12.50 -10.95
CA VAL A 145 -3.07 -11.72 -10.40
C VAL A 145 -2.35 -12.54 -9.34
N ARG A 146 -1.04 -12.64 -9.44
CA ARG A 146 -0.17 -13.02 -8.33
C ARG A 146 0.28 -11.74 -7.62
N SER A 147 0.10 -11.67 -6.30
CA SER A 147 0.37 -10.47 -5.51
C SER A 147 1.36 -10.74 -4.39
N SER A 148 2.45 -9.96 -4.42
CA SER A 148 3.53 -9.95 -3.44
C SER A 148 3.60 -8.57 -2.79
N GLN A 149 3.68 -8.51 -1.46
CA GLN A 149 3.61 -7.26 -0.71
C GLN A 149 4.67 -7.19 0.38
N TRP A 150 5.26 -6.01 0.51
CA TRP A 150 6.22 -5.66 1.54
C TRP A 150 5.81 -4.34 2.19
N THR A 151 6.05 -4.21 3.48
CA THR A 151 5.71 -2.98 4.19
C THR A 151 6.77 -2.67 5.22
N LYS A 152 6.97 -1.38 5.47
CA LYS A 152 7.76 -0.92 6.61
C LYS A 152 7.16 0.29 7.30
N THR A 153 7.58 0.52 8.54
CA THR A 153 7.32 1.74 9.31
C THR A 153 8.56 2.06 10.12
N TYR A 154 8.73 3.34 10.43
CA TYR A 154 9.79 3.82 11.31
C TYR A 154 9.25 4.11 12.70
N VAL A 155 10.07 3.90 13.73
CA VAL A 155 9.82 4.36 15.12
C VAL A 155 11.12 4.95 15.67
N THR A 156 11.07 6.15 16.24
CA THR A 156 12.22 6.78 16.90
C THR A 156 12.17 6.55 18.40
N CYS A 157 13.26 6.02 18.93
CA CYS A 157 13.52 5.88 20.37
C CYS A 157 14.44 7.00 20.82
N GLU A 158 13.97 7.90 21.70
CA GLU A 158 14.64 9.10 22.22
C GLU A 158 15.00 10.16 21.17
N ARG A 159 15.75 9.78 20.13
CA ARG A 159 16.22 10.66 19.05
C ARG A 159 16.46 9.85 17.77
N PRO A 160 16.38 10.47 16.59
CA PRO A 160 16.68 9.77 15.34
C PRO A 160 18.12 9.24 15.29
N SER A 161 18.33 8.18 14.52
CA SER A 161 19.68 7.66 14.25
C SER A 161 20.51 8.70 13.48
N ALA A 162 21.82 8.75 13.73
CA ALA A 162 22.72 9.63 12.99
C ALA A 162 22.69 9.38 11.47
N LYS A 163 22.57 8.10 11.07
CA LYS A 163 22.28 7.69 9.70
C LYS A 163 20.85 7.13 9.67
N PHE A 164 19.98 7.78 8.90
CA PHE A 164 18.61 7.31 8.73
C PHE A 164 18.61 5.95 8.01
N PRO A 165 17.98 4.90 8.58
CA PRO A 165 17.93 3.56 7.98
C PRO A 165 16.88 3.52 6.85
N ALA A 166 17.13 4.30 5.80
CA ALA A 166 16.20 4.47 4.69
C ALA A 166 15.97 3.15 3.93
N HIS A 167 17.02 2.34 3.81
CA HIS A 167 17.04 1.05 3.13
C HIS A 167 17.19 -0.10 4.12
N ILE A 168 16.34 -1.11 3.98
CA ILE A 168 16.46 -2.40 4.67
C ILE A 168 16.48 -3.59 3.70
N GLY A 169 16.45 -3.34 2.39
CA GLY A 169 16.63 -4.38 1.37
C GLY A 169 15.38 -5.21 1.08
N LEU A 170 14.20 -4.59 1.15
CA LEU A 170 12.97 -5.27 0.71
C LEU A 170 13.00 -5.46 -0.83
N PRO A 171 12.45 -6.57 -1.36
CA PRO A 171 12.38 -6.78 -2.81
C PRO A 171 11.69 -5.65 -3.57
N LEU A 172 10.64 -5.03 -3.02
CA LEU A 172 10.15 -3.73 -3.45
C LEU A 172 10.10 -2.79 -2.25
N GLU A 173 10.84 -1.69 -2.34
CA GLU A 173 11.05 -0.78 -1.22
C GLU A 173 10.77 0.67 -1.62
N ILE A 174 9.89 1.35 -0.89
CA ILE A 174 9.75 2.81 -0.96
C ILE A 174 10.75 3.42 0.01
N VAL A 175 11.54 4.39 -0.45
CA VAL A 175 12.57 5.05 0.34
C VAL A 175 12.35 6.55 0.29
N PRO A 176 12.09 7.21 1.43
CA PRO A 176 12.01 8.66 1.48
C PRO A 176 13.41 9.27 1.30
N ALA A 177 13.50 10.41 0.62
CA ALA A 177 14.77 11.07 0.31
C ALA A 177 15.49 11.66 1.55
N ARG A 178 14.78 11.77 2.68
CA ARG A 178 15.32 12.26 3.96
C ARG A 178 14.63 11.60 5.15
N ASP A 179 15.21 11.79 6.33
CA ASP A 179 14.64 11.30 7.59
C ASP A 179 13.24 11.86 7.83
N VAL A 180 12.28 10.97 8.07
CA VAL A 180 10.88 11.32 8.28
C VAL A 180 10.62 12.07 9.59
N TYR A 181 11.54 12.00 10.56
CA TYR A 181 11.41 12.71 11.84
C TYR A 181 11.90 14.17 11.78
N GLY A 182 12.54 14.56 10.67
CA GLY A 182 12.90 15.95 10.39
C GLY A 182 11.81 16.75 9.65
N LEU A 183 10.69 16.11 9.31
CA LEU A 183 9.63 16.69 8.49
C LEU A 183 8.74 17.65 9.28
N LYS A 184 8.22 18.65 8.58
CA LYS A 184 7.23 19.60 9.09
C LYS A 184 5.94 19.57 8.27
N LEU A 185 4.86 20.10 8.83
CA LEU A 185 3.62 20.31 8.10
C LEU A 185 3.88 21.15 6.84
N ASN A 186 3.27 20.77 5.73
CA ASN A 186 3.45 21.34 4.39
C ASN A 186 4.82 21.12 3.75
N ASP A 187 5.68 20.29 4.34
CA ASP A 187 6.86 19.82 3.65
C ASP A 187 6.48 18.98 2.42
N LYS A 188 7.31 19.08 1.40
CA LYS A 188 7.37 18.14 0.29
C LYS A 188 8.32 17.00 0.65
N LEU A 189 7.89 15.77 0.41
CA LEU A 189 8.72 14.58 0.58
C LEU A 189 8.84 13.81 -0.72
N GLU A 190 10.05 13.77 -1.26
CA GLU A 190 10.41 12.90 -2.37
C GLU A 190 10.59 11.46 -1.90
N PHE A 191 10.16 10.53 -2.74
CA PHE A 191 10.35 9.10 -2.58
C PHE A 191 10.99 8.52 -3.84
N GLN A 192 11.78 7.47 -3.64
CA GLN A 192 12.26 6.60 -4.70
C GLN A 192 11.86 5.15 -4.38
N ALA A 193 11.21 4.50 -5.34
CA ALA A 193 11.00 3.05 -5.30
C ALA A 193 12.25 2.31 -5.76
N TYR A 194 12.59 1.23 -5.07
CA TYR A 194 13.68 0.31 -5.39
C TYR A 194 13.12 -1.08 -5.63
N MET A 195 13.63 -1.76 -6.65
CA MET A 195 13.37 -3.17 -6.93
C MET A 195 14.68 -3.94 -6.76
N ASP A 196 14.69 -4.90 -5.84
CA ASP A 196 15.85 -5.76 -5.56
C ASP A 196 17.13 -4.94 -5.31
N GLY A 197 16.99 -3.88 -4.50
CA GLY A 197 18.08 -2.98 -4.12
C GLY A 197 18.51 -1.94 -5.17
N LYS A 198 17.91 -1.94 -6.37
CA LYS A 198 18.23 -0.98 -7.44
C LYS A 198 17.09 0.02 -7.63
N PRO A 199 17.36 1.29 -7.98
CA PRO A 199 16.30 2.24 -8.33
C PRO A 199 15.39 1.66 -9.40
N TYR A 200 14.09 1.65 -9.14
CA TYR A 200 13.11 1.14 -10.09
C TYR A 200 13.01 2.08 -11.29
N THR A 201 13.08 1.55 -12.52
CA THR A 201 13.06 2.38 -13.74
C THR A 201 11.78 2.23 -14.58
N GLY A 202 10.90 1.30 -14.22
CA GLY A 202 9.69 1.00 -14.99
C GLY A 202 8.48 1.86 -14.62
N ASP A 203 7.32 1.43 -15.12
CA ASP A 203 6.02 2.06 -14.83
C ASP A 203 5.38 1.48 -13.57
N GLY A 204 4.80 2.36 -12.76
CA GLY A 204 4.07 2.01 -11.56
C GLY A 204 2.98 3.03 -11.25
N PHE A 205 2.39 2.84 -10.08
CA PHE A 205 1.43 3.76 -9.50
C PHE A 205 1.81 3.99 -8.06
N TYR A 206 1.56 5.21 -7.56
CA TYR A 206 1.62 5.49 -6.14
C TYR A 206 0.28 6.00 -5.62
N ASP A 207 0.05 5.77 -4.33
CA ASP A 207 -1.02 6.37 -3.57
C ASP A 207 -0.45 7.01 -2.31
N ALA A 208 -1.10 8.06 -1.83
CA ALA A 208 -0.82 8.65 -0.53
C ALA A 208 -2.13 9.02 0.17
N THR A 209 -2.20 8.79 1.47
CA THR A 209 -3.25 9.34 2.31
C THR A 209 -2.75 9.48 3.75
N TYR A 210 -3.57 10.08 4.60
CA TYR A 210 -3.30 10.15 6.04
C TYR A 210 -4.50 9.63 6.82
N ASN A 211 -4.25 9.11 8.02
CA ASN A 211 -5.29 8.61 8.89
C ASN A 211 -6.31 9.72 9.19
N GLY A 212 -7.58 9.48 8.86
CA GLY A 212 -8.67 10.43 9.03
C GLY A 212 -9.05 11.24 7.79
N PHE A 213 -8.41 11.03 6.63
CA PHE A 213 -8.80 11.68 5.37
C PHE A 213 -10.21 11.27 4.90
N SER A 214 -10.44 9.98 4.71
CA SER A 214 -11.73 9.43 4.26
C SER A 214 -12.04 8.10 4.94
N PRO A 215 -13.32 7.82 5.26
CA PRO A 215 -13.76 6.51 5.74
C PRO A 215 -14.07 5.52 4.61
N HIS A 216 -14.02 5.94 3.34
CA HIS A 216 -14.42 5.11 2.21
C HIS A 216 -13.28 4.26 1.65
N ALA A 217 -13.61 3.04 1.20
CA ALA A 217 -12.66 2.12 0.60
C ALA A 217 -11.94 2.72 -0.61
N GLU A 218 -10.60 2.66 -0.62
CA GLU A 218 -9.73 3.19 -1.68
C GLU A 218 -9.92 4.69 -2.01
N ASP A 219 -10.60 5.45 -1.14
CA ASP A 219 -10.72 6.90 -1.24
C ASP A 219 -9.51 7.56 -0.57
N LEU A 220 -8.43 7.65 -1.34
CA LEU A 220 -7.12 8.11 -0.89
C LEU A 220 -6.90 9.56 -1.28
N TYR A 221 -6.20 10.33 -0.45
CA TYR A 221 -5.90 11.75 -0.70
C TYR A 221 -5.24 11.97 -2.07
N ILE A 222 -4.29 11.09 -2.43
CA ILE A 222 -3.71 10.97 -3.76
C ILE A 222 -3.94 9.52 -4.22
N PRO A 223 -4.95 9.25 -5.05
CA PRO A 223 -5.25 7.90 -5.50
C PRO A 223 -4.58 7.60 -6.85
N ARG A 224 -3.88 6.47 -6.92
CA ARG A 224 -3.43 5.78 -8.14
C ARG A 224 -2.77 6.69 -9.17
N THR A 225 -1.84 7.51 -8.73
CA THR A 225 -1.11 8.41 -9.63
C THR A 225 -0.06 7.61 -10.39
N PRO A 226 -0.07 7.62 -11.74
CA PRO A 226 0.94 6.92 -12.53
C PRO A 226 2.31 7.57 -12.34
N VAL A 227 3.36 6.76 -12.33
CA VAL A 227 4.74 7.21 -12.21
C VAL A 227 5.65 6.30 -13.03
N THR A 228 6.60 6.89 -13.73
CA THR A 228 7.68 6.17 -14.43
C THR A 228 8.99 6.45 -13.71
N GLY A 229 9.83 5.43 -13.54
CA GLY A 229 11.11 5.58 -12.85
C GLY A 229 11.01 5.58 -11.32
N GLY A 230 9.84 5.26 -10.76
CA GLY A 230 9.64 5.05 -9.32
C GLY A 230 9.91 6.27 -8.43
N LYS A 231 10.16 7.46 -9.00
CA LYS A 231 10.38 8.71 -8.26
C LYS A 231 9.10 9.54 -8.23
N PHE A 232 8.64 9.90 -7.04
CA PHE A 232 7.44 10.72 -6.85
C PHE A 232 7.56 11.61 -5.62
N GLU A 233 6.72 12.63 -5.53
CA GLU A 233 6.66 13.57 -4.42
C GLU A 233 5.26 13.57 -3.80
N VAL A 234 5.20 13.79 -2.48
CA VAL A 234 3.95 13.97 -1.75
C VAL A 234 4.03 15.27 -0.95
N ASP A 235 3.01 16.11 -1.13
CA ASP A 235 2.77 17.30 -0.29
C ASP A 235 2.13 16.88 1.04
N LEU A 236 2.85 17.06 2.15
CA LEU A 236 2.41 16.64 3.48
C LEU A 236 1.45 17.67 4.10
N ALA A 237 0.25 17.76 3.54
CA ALA A 237 -0.76 18.78 3.83
C ALA A 237 -1.46 18.63 5.21
N ALA A 238 -1.18 17.57 5.95
CA ALA A 238 -1.82 17.26 7.23
C ALA A 238 -0.83 16.60 8.20
N ALA A 239 -0.94 16.92 9.49
CA ALA A 239 -0.26 16.20 10.54
C ALA A 239 -0.94 14.85 10.81
N GLY A 240 -0.20 13.91 11.38
CA GLY A 240 -0.67 12.56 11.69
C GLY A 240 0.05 11.50 10.88
N ARG A 241 -0.54 10.31 10.82
CA ARG A 241 0.09 9.14 10.18
C ARG A 241 -0.20 9.14 8.70
N TRP A 242 0.87 9.19 7.91
CA TRP A 242 0.84 9.10 6.46
C TRP A 242 1.04 7.66 6.03
N TYR A 243 0.18 7.21 5.13
CA TYR A 243 0.24 5.96 4.41
C TYR A 243 0.65 6.25 2.97
N ILE A 244 1.76 5.64 2.54
CA ILE A 244 2.25 5.71 1.17
C ILE A 244 2.24 4.29 0.60
N ARG A 245 1.70 4.12 -0.60
CA ARG A 245 1.71 2.87 -1.35
C ARG A 245 2.37 3.10 -2.70
N PHE A 246 3.19 2.16 -3.12
CA PHE A 246 3.71 2.08 -4.48
C PHE A 246 3.46 0.66 -4.98
N PHE A 247 2.95 0.53 -6.20
CA PHE A 247 2.76 -0.79 -6.79
C PHE A 247 3.01 -0.79 -8.29
N THR A 248 3.43 -1.95 -8.77
CA THR A 248 3.64 -2.23 -10.20
C THR A 248 2.71 -3.34 -10.63
N LYS A 249 2.42 -3.39 -11.94
CA LYS A 249 1.71 -4.50 -12.57
C LYS A 249 2.44 -4.89 -13.85
N THR A 250 3.12 -6.02 -13.83
CA THR A 250 3.92 -6.50 -14.97
C THR A 250 3.36 -7.82 -15.49
N ASP A 251 3.79 -8.20 -16.69
CA ASP A 251 3.52 -9.53 -17.20
C ASP A 251 4.30 -10.59 -16.40
N PRO A 252 3.75 -11.81 -16.26
CA PRO A 252 4.48 -12.95 -15.71
C PRO A 252 5.74 -13.26 -16.53
N PRO A 253 6.79 -13.81 -15.89
CA PRO A 253 7.86 -14.47 -16.63
C PRO A 253 7.28 -15.65 -17.44
N GLU A 254 7.95 -16.03 -18.53
CA GLU A 254 7.42 -16.99 -19.50
C GLU A 254 6.97 -18.31 -18.87
N ASN A 255 7.77 -18.85 -17.95
CA ASN A 255 7.49 -20.09 -17.24
C ASN A 255 6.30 -20.03 -16.26
N LEU A 256 5.73 -18.85 -15.99
CA LEU A 256 4.58 -18.66 -15.10
C LEU A 256 3.35 -18.08 -15.82
N ARG A 257 3.39 -17.94 -17.15
CA ARG A 257 2.27 -17.42 -17.95
C ARG A 257 0.98 -18.24 -17.85
N SER A 258 1.06 -19.51 -17.48
CA SER A 258 -0.10 -20.38 -17.22
C SER A 258 -0.73 -20.17 -15.85
N GLU A 259 -0.01 -19.57 -14.90
CA GLU A 259 -0.42 -19.48 -13.50
C GLU A 259 -1.18 -18.20 -13.20
N PHE A 260 -0.84 -17.11 -13.87
CA PHE A 260 -1.46 -15.80 -13.70
C PHE A 260 -1.23 -14.89 -14.89
N LEU A 261 -2.06 -13.86 -15.05
CA LEU A 261 -1.98 -12.89 -16.14
C LEU A 261 -1.13 -11.67 -15.80
N LYS A 262 -1.05 -11.28 -14.52
CA LYS A 262 -0.26 -10.13 -14.04
C LYS A 262 0.42 -10.42 -12.71
N GLU A 263 1.68 -10.03 -12.56
CA GLU A 263 2.34 -9.91 -11.27
C GLU A 263 2.03 -8.51 -10.70
N LYS A 264 1.52 -8.44 -9.47
CA LYS A 264 1.37 -7.20 -8.70
C LYS A 264 2.35 -7.20 -7.53
N ARG A 265 3.36 -6.34 -7.59
CA ARG A 265 4.28 -6.08 -6.48
C ARG A 265 3.87 -4.78 -5.79
N THR A 266 3.71 -4.81 -4.47
CA THR A 266 3.28 -3.66 -3.67
C THR A 266 4.25 -3.40 -2.54
N SER A 267 4.64 -2.15 -2.35
CA SER A 267 5.36 -1.69 -1.16
C SER A 267 4.52 -0.64 -0.45
N THR A 268 4.53 -0.64 0.87
CA THR A 268 3.88 0.41 1.68
C THR A 268 4.82 0.93 2.76
N LEU A 269 4.67 2.22 3.06
CA LEU A 269 5.39 2.89 4.11
C LEU A 269 4.39 3.69 4.96
N VAL A 270 4.47 3.52 6.28
CA VAL A 270 3.78 4.39 7.24
C VAL A 270 4.78 5.16 8.08
N PHE A 271 4.53 6.46 8.28
CA PHE A 271 5.28 7.31 9.19
C PHE A 271 4.35 8.37 9.80
N GLU A 272 4.75 8.96 10.92
CA GLU A 272 3.98 9.99 11.61
C GLU A 272 4.63 11.35 11.39
N LEU A 273 3.86 12.29 10.84
CA LEU A 273 4.20 13.70 10.79
C LEU A 273 3.68 14.37 12.07
N PRO A 274 4.56 14.92 12.93
CA PRO A 274 4.11 15.55 14.16
C PRO A 274 3.26 16.79 13.85
N GLY A 275 2.19 16.96 14.62
CA GLY A 275 1.39 18.19 14.64
C GLY A 275 1.71 19.04 15.87
N GLU A 276 1.37 20.32 15.81
CA GLU A 276 1.45 21.18 17.00
C GLU A 276 0.47 20.72 18.06
N ARG A 277 0.95 20.60 19.31
CA ARG A 277 0.04 20.32 20.42
C ARG A 277 -0.78 21.57 20.71
N LYS A 278 -2.10 21.42 20.76
CA LYS A 278 -3.00 22.50 21.23
C LYS A 278 -2.86 22.79 22.74
N ARG A 279 -2.21 21.91 23.50
CA ARG A 279 -1.95 22.05 24.93
C ARG A 279 -0.46 21.89 25.21
N PRO A 280 0.12 22.66 26.14
CA PRO A 280 1.49 22.46 26.59
C PRO A 280 1.74 21.02 27.02
N LYS A 281 2.98 20.56 26.89
CA LYS A 281 3.38 19.31 27.52
C LYS A 281 3.26 19.49 29.03
N ALA A 282 2.37 18.73 29.66
CA ALA A 282 2.38 18.61 31.11
C ALA A 282 3.72 17.99 31.50
N ASP A 283 4.34 18.50 32.57
CA ASP A 283 5.54 17.87 33.13
C ASP A 283 5.17 16.42 33.48
N ASP A 284 5.90 15.46 32.89
CA ASP A 284 5.59 14.03 33.02
C ASP A 284 5.67 13.63 34.52
N HIS A 285 4.64 12.94 35.02
CA HIS A 285 4.60 12.29 36.35
C HIS A 285 5.28 10.92 36.32
#